data_AF-A0A939YNZ5-F1
#
_entry.id   AF-A0A939YNZ5-F1
#
_cell.length_a   1.000
_cell.length_b   1.000
_cell.length_c   1.000
_cell.angle_alpha   90.00
_cell.angle_beta   90.00
_cell.angle_gamma   90.00
#
_symmetry.space_group_name_H-M   'P 1'
#
loop_
_entity.id
_entity.type
_entity.pdbx_description
1 polymer ?
#
loop_
_entity_poly.entity_id
_entity_poly.type
_entity_poly.pdbx_seq_one_letter_code
_entity_poly.pdbx_strand_id
1 'polypeptide(L)'
;MALRVRKQIKNGLVMMAVGVLAGTGTFIALKYHDIKHEPSVKEVLEEAKEKAEEAIETPIDEMVTEVVTIRQETLEELFKPASELVTYKYYYTAAADMEKFKELFGYKIPGTTERTVFTYDGTVSAGIDLSKLSYDSIDNEKKTIVITLPAPEIFSHELDTGSFSYYDVTSSLFTAITPEELTDKLDELKLKETAKLYRDDDFFDSVSENAENVLRELLTMNSDTADFTVTFNTTAPDLPIEATPGTVVDGNIAMPSPASAYQSYTYSELAGILREMGFTNIADPEPVKDLYAGLLIKDGQVESFTINGMADFSAGQIFPADAPIVIRYHTFVEQTWTLPPVLQQGE
;
A
#
# COMPACT_ATOMS: atom_id res chain seq x y z
N MET A 1 -34.81 -2.11 26.22
CA MET A 1 -34.49 -0.86 26.93
C MET A 1 -34.58 0.36 26.01
N ALA A 2 -34.04 0.31 24.77
CA ALA A 2 -34.10 1.38 23.77
C ALA A 2 -35.51 1.88 23.40
N LEU A 3 -36.51 0.99 23.30
CA LEU A 3 -37.91 1.37 23.04
C LEU A 3 -38.54 2.23 24.15
N ARG A 4 -38.17 2.02 25.42
CA ARG A 4 -38.64 2.85 26.54
C ARG A 4 -37.98 4.21 26.56
N VAL A 5 -36.68 4.27 26.24
CA VAL A 5 -35.92 5.52 26.15
C VAL A 5 -36.42 6.38 24.98
N ARG A 6 -36.70 5.78 23.81
CA ARG A 6 -37.30 6.46 22.65
C ARG A 6 -38.71 7.00 22.95
N LYS A 7 -39.54 6.28 23.72
CA LYS A 7 -40.86 6.76 24.17
C LYS A 7 -40.75 7.91 25.17
N GLN A 8 -39.77 7.88 26.07
CA GLN A 8 -39.51 8.97 27.02
C GLN A 8 -39.01 10.26 26.34
N ILE A 9 -38.12 10.14 25.35
CA ILE A 9 -37.65 11.28 24.55
C ILE A 9 -38.79 11.86 23.71
N LYS A 10 -39.63 11.02 23.08
CA LYS A 10 -40.85 11.43 22.37
C LYS A 10 -41.82 12.20 23.26
N ASN A 11 -42.10 11.69 24.46
CA ASN A 11 -42.99 12.36 25.41
C ASN A 11 -42.38 13.68 25.94
N GLY A 12 -41.06 13.75 26.06
CA GLY A 12 -40.33 14.96 26.45
C GLY A 12 -40.41 16.07 25.39
N LEU A 13 -40.27 15.73 24.12
CA LEU A 13 -40.32 16.70 23.01
C LEU A 13 -41.74 17.29 22.83
N VAL A 14 -42.77 16.45 22.96
CA VAL A 14 -44.19 16.87 22.91
C VAL A 14 -44.51 17.80 24.08
N MET A 15 -44.04 17.49 25.30
CA MET A 15 -44.19 18.38 26.46
C MET A 15 -43.43 19.70 26.27
N MET A 16 -42.28 19.68 25.58
CA MET A 16 -41.52 20.88 25.26
C MET A 16 -42.26 21.79 24.27
N ALA A 17 -42.83 21.23 23.20
CA ALA A 17 -43.61 21.97 22.20
C ALA A 17 -44.89 22.59 22.80
N VAL A 18 -45.63 21.81 23.61
CA VAL A 18 -46.81 22.30 24.35
C VAL A 18 -46.42 23.38 25.37
N GLY A 19 -45.28 23.22 26.03
CA GLY A 19 -44.74 24.21 26.97
C GLY A 19 -44.33 25.53 26.31
N VAL A 20 -43.72 25.48 25.12
CA VAL A 20 -43.35 26.68 24.34
C VAL A 20 -44.60 27.44 23.89
N LEU A 21 -45.64 26.74 23.43
CA LEU A 21 -46.90 27.36 22.97
C LEU A 21 -47.70 27.98 24.14
N ALA A 22 -47.77 27.31 25.29
CA ALA A 22 -48.39 27.87 26.50
C ALA A 22 -47.60 29.08 27.04
N GLY A 23 -46.26 29.04 26.97
CA GLY A 23 -45.38 30.14 27.33
C GLY A 23 -45.58 31.37 26.45
N THR A 24 -45.69 31.20 25.12
CA THR A 24 -45.94 32.30 24.18
C THR A 24 -47.33 32.92 24.37
N GLY A 25 -48.37 32.12 24.64
CA GLY A 25 -49.71 32.63 24.92
C GLY A 25 -49.78 33.48 26.20
N THR A 26 -49.07 33.05 27.24
CA THR A 26 -48.96 33.79 28.51
C THR A 26 -48.15 35.09 28.34
N PHE A 27 -47.11 35.07 27.51
CA PHE A 27 -46.28 36.24 27.19
C PHE A 27 -47.03 37.30 26.36
N ILE A 28 -47.87 36.86 25.42
CA ILE A 28 -48.75 37.75 24.64
C ILE A 28 -49.83 38.36 25.56
N ALA A 29 -50.45 37.58 26.45
CA ALA A 29 -51.44 38.09 27.40
C ALA A 29 -50.87 39.15 28.38
N LEU A 30 -49.63 38.97 28.84
CA LEU A 30 -48.95 39.92 29.74
C LEU A 30 -48.50 41.21 29.03
N LYS A 31 -48.18 41.16 27.74
CA LYS A 31 -47.68 42.32 26.98
C LYS A 31 -48.80 43.24 26.46
N TYR A 32 -50.04 42.74 26.37
CA TYR A 32 -51.16 43.42 25.72
C TYR A 32 -52.32 43.82 26.68
N HIS A 33 -52.07 43.89 27.99
CA HIS A 33 -53.05 44.28 29.01
C HIS A 33 -53.70 45.68 28.79
N ASP A 34 -53.18 46.52 27.88
CA ASP A 34 -53.59 47.93 27.74
C ASP A 34 -54.06 48.36 26.34
N ILE A 35 -54.31 47.45 25.39
CA ILE A 35 -54.65 47.83 24.00
C ILE A 35 -56.11 47.49 23.67
N LYS A 36 -56.90 48.53 23.38
CA LYS A 36 -58.36 48.53 23.28
C LYS A 36 -58.96 47.97 21.99
N HIS A 37 -58.16 47.43 21.08
CA HIS A 37 -58.62 46.89 19.80
C HIS A 37 -57.77 45.68 19.45
N GLU A 38 -58.26 44.48 19.74
CA GLU A 38 -57.81 43.20 19.20
C GLU A 38 -58.91 42.16 19.46
N PRO A 39 -58.96 41.05 18.69
CA PRO A 39 -59.91 39.95 18.88
C PRO A 39 -59.86 39.48 20.33
N SER A 40 -61.01 39.04 20.86
CA SER A 40 -61.09 38.69 22.28
C SER A 40 -60.04 37.61 22.60
N VAL A 41 -59.44 37.64 23.78
CA VAL A 41 -58.47 36.62 24.22
C VAL A 41 -58.98 35.20 23.98
N LYS A 42 -60.31 35.00 23.95
CA LYS A 42 -60.97 33.74 23.58
C LYS A 42 -60.83 33.35 22.10
N GLU A 43 -60.93 34.28 21.17
CA GLU A 43 -60.76 34.00 19.73
C GLU A 43 -59.31 33.61 19.42
N VAL A 44 -58.33 34.30 20.02
CA VAL A 44 -56.91 33.94 19.88
C VAL A 44 -56.64 32.56 20.51
N LEU A 45 -57.32 32.22 21.61
CA LEU A 45 -57.18 30.92 22.26
C LEU A 45 -57.86 29.78 21.47
N GLU A 46 -59.00 30.05 20.84
CA GLU A 46 -59.71 29.11 19.96
C GLU A 46 -58.92 28.88 18.67
N GLU A 47 -58.42 29.93 18.03
CA GLU A 47 -57.57 29.81 16.83
C GLU A 47 -56.25 29.09 17.16
N ALA A 48 -55.66 29.36 18.33
CA ALA A 48 -54.48 28.64 18.79
C ALA A 48 -54.77 27.17 19.15
N LYS A 49 -55.97 26.88 19.68
CA LYS A 49 -56.42 25.50 19.93
C LYS A 49 -56.68 24.76 18.63
N GLU A 50 -57.37 25.37 17.69
CA GLU A 50 -57.68 24.80 16.37
C GLU A 50 -56.38 24.52 15.61
N LYS A 51 -55.43 25.46 15.58
CA LYS A 51 -54.09 25.23 15.01
C LYS A 51 -53.28 24.17 15.76
N ALA A 52 -53.45 24.05 17.07
CA ALA A 52 -52.80 23.00 17.86
C ALA A 52 -53.43 21.63 17.63
N GLU A 53 -54.76 21.56 17.50
CA GLU A 53 -55.51 20.34 17.19
C GLU A 53 -55.29 19.90 15.74
N GLU A 54 -55.22 20.81 14.77
CA GLU A 54 -54.80 20.54 13.38
C GLU A 54 -53.34 20.04 13.32
N ALA A 55 -52.45 20.57 14.14
CA ALA A 55 -51.07 20.07 14.29
C ALA A 55 -50.98 18.70 15.00
N ILE A 56 -52.06 18.25 15.66
CA ILE A 56 -52.16 16.94 16.33
C ILE A 56 -52.94 15.93 15.46
N GLU A 57 -53.90 16.40 14.66
CA GLU A 57 -54.73 15.60 13.73
C GLU A 57 -54.13 15.45 12.33
N THR A 58 -53.23 16.34 11.92
CA THR A 58 -52.30 16.01 10.82
C THR A 58 -51.63 14.70 11.22
N PRO A 59 -51.79 13.62 10.43
CA PRO A 59 -51.23 12.35 10.83
C PRO A 59 -49.74 12.53 11.05
N ILE A 60 -49.28 12.37 12.30
CA ILE A 60 -47.85 12.20 12.62
C ILE A 60 -47.28 10.99 11.86
N ASP A 61 -48.15 10.15 11.29
CA ASP A 61 -47.86 9.07 10.34
C ASP A 61 -47.31 9.56 8.98
N GLU A 62 -47.46 10.85 8.65
CA GLU A 62 -46.94 11.46 7.41
C GLU A 62 -45.67 12.31 7.60
N MET A 63 -45.09 12.34 8.81
CA MET A 63 -43.63 12.42 8.90
C MET A 63 -43.09 11.04 8.52
N VAL A 64 -43.18 10.72 7.23
CA VAL A 64 -42.42 9.64 6.63
C VAL A 64 -40.97 9.99 6.95
N THR A 65 -40.41 9.35 7.98
CA THR A 65 -38.96 9.18 8.00
C THR A 65 -38.69 8.49 6.69
N GLU A 66 -38.18 9.21 5.70
CA GLU A 66 -37.62 8.57 4.51
C GLU A 66 -36.69 7.52 5.07
N VAL A 67 -37.07 6.25 4.92
CA VAL A 67 -36.22 5.15 5.29
C VAL A 67 -35.13 5.21 4.24
N VAL A 68 -34.07 5.96 4.53
CA VAL A 68 -32.92 6.10 3.65
C VAL A 68 -32.44 4.68 3.42
N THR A 69 -32.67 4.22 2.19
CA THR A 69 -32.34 2.87 1.77
C THR A 69 -30.93 2.96 1.19
N ILE A 70 -29.97 2.44 1.92
CA ILE A 70 -28.59 2.36 1.46
C ILE A 70 -28.53 1.34 0.33
N ARG A 71 -27.98 1.77 -0.80
CA ARG A 71 -27.68 0.93 -1.95
C ARG A 71 -26.20 0.96 -2.23
N GLN A 72 -25.74 0.02 -3.06
CA GLN A 72 -24.36 -0.02 -3.50
C GLN A 72 -23.93 1.31 -4.13
N GLU A 73 -24.78 1.92 -4.97
CA GLU A 73 -24.47 3.17 -5.65
C GLU A 73 -24.28 4.32 -4.66
N THR A 74 -25.00 4.32 -3.53
CA THR A 74 -24.84 5.30 -2.44
C THR A 74 -23.45 5.21 -1.80
N LEU A 75 -22.94 3.99 -1.62
CA LEU A 75 -21.61 3.75 -1.04
C LEU A 75 -20.50 4.06 -2.05
N GLU A 76 -20.71 3.73 -3.32
CA GLU A 76 -19.78 4.08 -4.39
C GLU A 76 -19.63 5.60 -4.52
N GLU A 77 -20.75 6.35 -4.49
CA GLU A 77 -20.73 7.82 -4.51
C GLU A 77 -20.01 8.41 -3.29
N LEU A 78 -20.15 7.78 -2.11
CA LEU A 78 -19.49 8.20 -0.89
C LEU A 78 -17.95 8.07 -0.98
N PHE A 79 -17.47 6.98 -1.58
CA PHE A 79 -16.02 6.69 -1.67
C PHE A 79 -15.36 7.26 -2.92
N LYS A 80 -16.12 7.61 -3.95
CA LYS A 80 -15.61 8.19 -5.21
C LYS A 80 -14.58 9.32 -5.05
N PRO A 81 -14.71 10.27 -4.07
CA PRO A 81 -13.72 11.33 -3.89
C PRO A 81 -12.32 10.84 -3.46
N ALA A 82 -12.22 9.62 -2.94
CA ALA A 82 -11.00 9.01 -2.43
C ALA A 82 -10.75 7.64 -3.09
N SER A 83 -10.90 7.55 -4.42
CA SER A 83 -10.72 6.29 -5.16
C SER A 83 -9.38 5.62 -4.86
N GLU A 84 -8.30 6.39 -4.70
CA GLU A 84 -7.00 5.89 -4.20
C GLU A 84 -6.85 6.28 -2.73
N LEU A 85 -7.13 5.34 -1.82
CA LEU A 85 -7.02 5.58 -0.40
C LEU A 85 -5.63 5.14 0.10
N VAL A 86 -4.70 6.09 0.20
CA VAL A 86 -3.39 5.87 0.85
C VAL A 86 -3.60 5.75 2.36
N THR A 87 -3.31 4.59 2.93
CA THR A 87 -3.49 4.29 4.37
C THR A 87 -2.19 4.03 5.10
N TYR A 88 -1.08 3.89 4.37
CA TYR A 88 0.24 3.72 4.97
C TYR A 88 1.32 4.44 4.17
N LYS A 89 2.23 5.10 4.88
CA LYS A 89 3.45 5.68 4.31
C LYS A 89 4.66 5.10 5.03
N TYR A 90 5.47 4.35 4.30
CA TYR A 90 6.72 3.80 4.79
C TYR A 90 7.86 4.75 4.43
N TYR A 91 8.53 5.27 5.45
CA TYR A 91 9.67 6.16 5.33
C TYR A 91 10.94 5.39 5.68
N TYR A 92 11.97 5.52 4.84
CA TYR A 92 13.24 4.84 5.06
C TYR A 92 14.43 5.69 4.65
N THR A 93 15.58 5.38 5.26
CA THR A 93 16.90 5.86 4.87
C THR A 93 17.75 4.66 4.48
N ALA A 94 18.35 4.70 3.29
CA ALA A 94 19.19 3.61 2.79
C ALA A 94 20.52 4.14 2.25
N ALA A 95 21.47 3.22 2.07
CA ALA A 95 22.75 3.49 1.42
C ALA A 95 22.84 2.72 0.09
N ALA A 96 23.47 3.34 -0.90
CA ALA A 96 23.75 2.74 -2.19
C ALA A 96 25.19 3.01 -2.61
N ASP A 97 25.73 2.05 -3.37
CA ASP A 97 26.97 2.19 -4.11
C ASP A 97 26.71 2.30 -5.62
N MET A 98 27.49 3.16 -6.26
CA MET A 98 27.54 3.32 -7.70
C MET A 98 28.99 3.30 -8.16
N GLU A 99 29.25 2.61 -9.25
CA GLU A 99 30.59 2.38 -9.76
C GLU A 99 30.66 2.74 -11.24
N LYS A 100 31.71 3.47 -11.63
CA LYS A 100 31.92 3.92 -13.01
C LYS A 100 33.34 3.63 -13.46
N PHE A 101 33.52 3.23 -14.71
CA PHE A 101 34.84 2.99 -15.30
C PHE A 101 34.88 3.39 -16.76
N LYS A 102 36.09 3.63 -17.29
CA LYS A 102 36.28 3.86 -18.72
C LYS A 102 36.45 2.54 -19.44
N GLU A 103 35.86 2.47 -20.62
CA GLU A 103 36.04 1.39 -21.56
C GLU A 103 36.85 1.84 -22.76
N LEU A 104 37.70 0.94 -23.27
CA LEU A 104 38.41 1.10 -24.53
C LEU A 104 38.35 -0.25 -25.27
N PHE A 105 37.76 -0.26 -26.47
CA PHE A 105 37.50 -1.49 -27.25
C PHE A 105 36.70 -2.57 -26.48
N GLY A 106 35.77 -2.17 -25.61
CA GLY A 106 34.98 -3.08 -24.77
C GLY A 106 35.71 -3.64 -23.55
N TYR A 107 36.94 -3.18 -23.27
CA TYR A 107 37.69 -3.56 -22.08
C TYR A 107 37.74 -2.41 -21.08
N LYS A 108 37.49 -2.74 -19.81
CA LYS A 108 37.67 -1.83 -18.67
C LYS A 108 39.14 -1.42 -18.54
N ILE A 109 39.41 -0.12 -18.48
CA ILE A 109 40.76 0.40 -18.27
C ILE A 109 41.15 0.22 -16.78
N PRO A 110 42.25 -0.47 -16.45
CA PRO A 110 42.70 -0.61 -15.07
C PRO A 110 42.98 0.76 -14.42
N GLY A 111 42.58 0.94 -13.16
CA GLY A 111 42.78 2.18 -12.42
C GLY A 111 41.83 3.33 -12.79
N THR A 112 40.85 3.13 -13.68
CA THR A 112 39.81 4.14 -13.98
C THR A 112 38.50 3.87 -13.25
N THR A 113 38.50 2.99 -12.26
CA THR A 113 37.31 2.70 -11.45
C THR A 113 37.09 3.82 -10.45
N GLU A 114 35.93 4.45 -10.54
CA GLU A 114 35.43 5.39 -9.56
C GLU A 114 34.27 4.72 -8.81
N ARG A 115 34.29 4.82 -7.49
CA ARG A 115 33.21 4.32 -6.64
C ARG A 115 32.65 5.49 -5.83
N THR A 116 31.33 5.56 -5.80
CA THR A 116 30.58 6.55 -5.06
C THR A 116 29.64 5.83 -4.11
N VAL A 117 29.76 6.14 -2.82
CA VAL A 117 28.80 5.69 -1.80
C VAL A 117 27.97 6.87 -1.35
N PHE A 118 26.64 6.71 -1.39
CA PHE A 118 25.72 7.74 -0.96
C PHE A 118 24.58 7.16 -0.12
N THR A 119 24.02 7.99 0.77
CA THR A 119 22.75 7.71 1.44
C THR A 119 21.63 8.51 0.81
N TYR A 120 20.40 8.01 0.94
CA TYR A 120 19.21 8.65 0.44
C TYR A 120 18.00 8.26 1.28
N ASP A 121 17.01 9.14 1.32
CA ASP A 121 15.71 8.90 1.92
C ASP A 121 14.67 8.57 0.84
N GLY A 122 13.73 7.70 1.18
CA GLY A 122 12.62 7.34 0.31
C GLY A 122 11.30 7.20 1.06
N THR A 123 10.21 7.34 0.31
CA THR A 123 8.84 7.17 0.80
C THR A 123 8.08 6.23 -0.13
N VAL A 124 7.52 5.16 0.44
CA VAL A 124 6.58 4.26 -0.25
C VAL A 124 5.19 4.54 0.28
N SER A 125 4.26 4.88 -0.62
CA SER A 125 2.84 5.09 -0.29
C SER A 125 2.04 3.88 -0.72
N ALA A 126 1.37 3.23 0.22
CA ALA A 126 0.53 2.06 -0.03
C ALA A 126 -0.90 2.29 0.50
N GLY A 127 -1.85 1.59 -0.13
CA GLY A 127 -3.26 1.84 0.12
C GLY A 127 -4.19 0.85 -0.59
N ILE A 128 -5.46 1.23 -0.65
CA ILE A 128 -6.55 0.44 -1.24
C ILE A 128 -7.22 1.28 -2.35
N ASP A 129 -7.40 0.67 -3.52
CA ASP A 129 -8.20 1.27 -4.59
C ASP A 129 -9.69 1.04 -4.29
N LEU A 130 -10.35 2.07 -3.74
CA LEU A 130 -11.75 2.01 -3.35
C LEU A 130 -12.70 1.83 -4.54
N SER A 131 -12.25 2.09 -5.77
CA SER A 131 -13.07 1.83 -6.96
C SER A 131 -13.25 0.33 -7.26
N LYS A 132 -12.39 -0.52 -6.66
CA LYS A 132 -12.42 -1.98 -6.79
C LYS A 132 -13.10 -2.67 -5.58
N LEU A 133 -13.76 -1.92 -4.69
CA LEU A 133 -14.51 -2.51 -3.57
C LEU A 133 -15.62 -3.44 -4.06
N SER A 134 -15.80 -4.56 -3.37
CA SER A 134 -16.97 -5.42 -3.54
C SER A 134 -17.90 -5.28 -2.33
N TYR A 135 -19.20 -5.26 -2.59
CA TYR A 135 -20.24 -5.14 -1.56
C TYR A 135 -20.99 -6.47 -1.45
N ASP A 136 -20.49 -7.36 -0.59
CA ASP A 136 -21.02 -8.73 -0.47
C ASP A 136 -22.47 -8.75 0.03
N SER A 137 -22.83 -7.84 0.94
CA SER A 137 -24.23 -7.65 1.34
C SER A 137 -24.50 -6.27 1.93
N ILE A 138 -25.71 -5.76 1.67
CA ILE A 138 -26.27 -4.55 2.26
C ILE A 138 -27.67 -4.91 2.78
N ASP A 139 -27.82 -5.05 4.09
CA ASP A 139 -29.10 -5.37 4.75
C ASP A 139 -29.62 -4.15 5.50
N ASN A 140 -30.57 -3.45 4.88
CA ASN A 140 -31.19 -2.24 5.42
C ASN A 140 -32.09 -2.52 6.64
N GLU A 141 -32.60 -3.75 6.78
CA GLU A 141 -33.46 -4.13 7.91
C GLU A 141 -32.62 -4.48 9.14
N LYS A 142 -31.58 -5.30 8.96
CA LYS A 142 -30.64 -5.67 10.02
C LYS A 142 -29.60 -4.60 10.30
N LYS A 143 -29.50 -3.59 9.44
CA LYS A 143 -28.50 -2.52 9.52
C LYS A 143 -27.09 -3.08 9.48
N THR A 144 -26.78 -3.90 8.48
CA THR A 144 -25.45 -4.50 8.29
C THR A 144 -24.92 -4.28 6.88
N ILE A 145 -23.63 -3.95 6.77
CA ILE A 145 -22.91 -3.82 5.50
C ILE A 145 -21.68 -4.74 5.57
N VAL A 146 -21.51 -5.58 4.54
CA VAL A 146 -20.32 -6.42 4.39
C VAL A 146 -19.57 -5.95 3.14
N ILE A 147 -18.35 -5.47 3.33
CA ILE A 147 -17.49 -4.95 2.26
C ILE A 147 -16.28 -5.85 2.14
N THR A 148 -15.93 -6.28 0.93
CA THR A 148 -14.65 -6.91 0.65
C THR A 148 -13.69 -5.86 0.10
N LEU A 149 -12.58 -5.65 0.80
CA LEU A 149 -11.47 -4.84 0.34
C LEU A 149 -10.72 -5.60 -0.77
N PRO A 150 -10.35 -4.92 -1.88
CA PRO A 150 -9.41 -5.48 -2.83
C PRO A 150 -8.03 -5.61 -2.18
N ALA A 151 -7.14 -6.29 -2.87
CA ALA A 151 -5.72 -6.35 -2.58
C ALA A 151 -5.13 -4.95 -2.26
N PRO A 152 -4.34 -4.79 -1.18
CA PRO A 152 -3.55 -3.58 -1.00
C PRO A 152 -2.45 -3.46 -2.06
N GLU A 153 -2.20 -2.22 -2.49
CA GLU A 153 -1.27 -1.90 -3.57
C GLU A 153 -0.29 -0.80 -3.13
N ILE A 154 0.92 -0.81 -3.70
CA ILE A 154 1.85 0.32 -3.61
C ILE A 154 1.49 1.31 -4.73
N PHE A 155 0.99 2.49 -4.36
CA PHE A 155 0.61 3.53 -5.33
C PHE A 155 1.80 4.37 -5.80
N SER A 156 2.77 4.62 -4.92
CA SER A 156 3.96 5.37 -5.29
C SER A 156 5.20 4.99 -4.50
N HIS A 157 6.35 5.18 -5.14
CA HIS A 157 7.65 5.13 -4.50
C HIS A 157 8.50 6.32 -4.98
N GLU A 158 8.76 7.22 -4.04
CA GLU A 158 9.50 8.45 -4.26
C GLU A 158 10.84 8.40 -3.53
N LEU A 159 11.90 8.84 -4.20
CA LEU A 159 13.21 9.05 -3.60
C LEU A 159 13.41 10.56 -3.44
N ASP A 160 13.79 11.00 -2.25
CA ASP A 160 14.14 12.40 -2.03
C ASP A 160 15.54 12.66 -2.58
N THR A 161 15.61 13.08 -3.84
CA THR A 161 16.89 13.44 -4.49
C THR A 161 17.68 14.53 -3.76
N GLY A 162 17.03 15.36 -2.94
CA GLY A 162 17.67 16.39 -2.13
C GLY A 162 18.35 15.85 -0.87
N SER A 163 17.97 14.65 -0.42
CA SER A 163 18.57 13.96 0.74
C SER A 163 19.92 13.29 0.44
N PHE A 164 20.32 13.23 -0.84
CA PHE A 164 21.49 12.47 -1.26
C PHE A 164 22.77 13.03 -0.62
N SER A 165 23.41 12.21 0.20
CA SER A 165 24.65 12.55 0.91
C SER A 165 25.77 11.62 0.48
N TYR A 166 26.85 12.19 -0.06
CA TYR A 166 27.98 11.47 -0.65
C TYR A 166 29.13 11.37 0.37
N TYR A 167 29.54 10.14 0.70
CA TYR A 167 30.51 9.90 1.78
C TYR A 167 31.92 9.56 1.29
N ASP A 168 32.02 8.84 0.18
CA ASP A 168 33.30 8.47 -0.43
C ASP A 168 33.25 8.83 -1.92
N VAL A 169 34.06 9.80 -2.31
CA VAL A 169 34.19 10.30 -3.68
C VAL A 169 35.66 10.23 -4.05
N THR A 170 36.06 9.21 -4.80
CA THR A 170 37.37 9.18 -5.43
C THR A 170 37.41 10.25 -6.53
N SER A 171 37.97 11.42 -6.21
CA SER A 171 38.26 12.61 -7.05
C SER A 171 37.71 12.62 -8.49
N SER A 172 36.59 13.32 -8.69
CA SER A 172 35.93 13.58 -9.98
C SER A 172 36.72 14.48 -10.92
N LEU A 173 37.51 13.90 -11.82
CA LEU A 173 38.12 14.68 -12.91
C LEU A 173 37.77 14.21 -14.32
N PHE A 174 37.09 13.07 -14.53
CA PHE A 174 37.04 12.49 -15.89
C PHE A 174 35.76 11.78 -16.36
N THR A 175 34.68 11.71 -15.56
CA THR A 175 33.46 10.96 -15.94
C THR A 175 32.17 11.67 -15.52
N ALA A 176 31.35 12.07 -16.50
CA ALA A 176 30.03 12.65 -16.27
C ALA A 176 28.98 11.54 -16.12
N ILE A 177 28.05 11.67 -15.17
CA ILE A 177 26.86 10.81 -15.06
C ILE A 177 25.83 11.32 -16.07
N THR A 178 25.31 10.43 -16.89
CA THR A 178 24.23 10.74 -17.83
C THR A 178 22.86 10.69 -17.12
N PRO A 179 21.85 11.42 -17.61
CA PRO A 179 20.50 11.34 -17.06
C PRO A 179 19.89 9.93 -17.09
N GLU A 180 20.19 9.12 -18.10
CA GLU A 180 19.72 7.73 -18.20
C GLU A 180 20.34 6.85 -17.12
N GLU A 181 21.67 6.87 -16.96
CA GLU A 181 22.36 6.12 -15.88
C GLU A 181 21.83 6.48 -14.48
N LEU A 182 21.53 7.75 -14.24
CA LEU A 182 20.94 8.18 -12.98
C LEU A 182 19.51 7.64 -12.84
N THR A 183 18.70 7.69 -13.89
CA THR A 183 17.32 7.21 -13.89
C THR A 183 17.28 5.71 -13.61
N ASP A 184 18.08 4.93 -14.34
CA ASP A 184 18.21 3.48 -14.15
C ASP A 184 18.60 3.14 -12.71
N LYS A 185 19.53 3.92 -12.12
CA LYS A 185 19.92 3.71 -10.73
C LYS A 185 18.78 4.03 -9.77
N LEU A 186 18.03 5.11 -9.98
CA LEU A 186 16.89 5.44 -9.12
C LEU A 186 15.82 4.34 -9.20
N ASP A 187 15.54 3.80 -10.38
CA ASP A 187 14.58 2.70 -10.57
C ASP A 187 15.07 1.40 -9.92
N GLU A 188 16.35 1.06 -10.03
CA GLU A 188 16.98 -0.07 -9.32
C GLU A 188 16.78 0.07 -7.79
N LEU A 189 17.06 1.25 -7.24
CA LEU A 189 16.91 1.50 -5.80
C LEU A 189 15.43 1.42 -5.37
N LYS A 190 14.52 1.86 -6.23
CA LYS A 190 13.09 1.77 -5.96
C LYS A 190 12.60 0.32 -5.93
N LEU A 191 12.96 -0.44 -6.96
CA LEU A 191 12.61 -1.85 -7.09
C LEU A 191 13.16 -2.68 -5.93
N LYS A 192 14.40 -2.40 -5.52
CA LYS A 192 15.03 -3.09 -4.39
C LYS A 192 14.27 -2.91 -3.08
N GLU A 193 13.82 -1.70 -2.77
CA GLU A 193 13.10 -1.46 -1.50
C GLU A 193 11.67 -2.00 -1.55
N THR A 194 10.94 -1.76 -2.64
CA THR A 194 9.57 -2.29 -2.81
C THR A 194 9.54 -3.80 -2.77
N ALA A 195 10.52 -4.49 -3.37
CA ALA A 195 10.63 -5.95 -3.29
C ALA A 195 10.84 -6.48 -1.86
N LYS A 196 11.42 -5.69 -0.95
CA LYS A 196 11.50 -6.06 0.48
C LYS A 196 10.13 -5.94 1.15
N LEU A 197 9.43 -4.83 0.91
CA LEU A 197 8.10 -4.59 1.47
C LEU A 197 7.06 -5.62 0.99
N TYR A 198 7.18 -6.10 -0.26
CA TYR A 198 6.34 -7.18 -0.75
C TYR A 198 6.52 -8.53 -0.03
N ARG A 199 7.62 -8.70 0.71
CA ARG A 199 7.90 -9.91 1.52
C ARG A 199 7.67 -9.66 3.01
N ASP A 200 7.20 -8.48 3.37
CA ASP A 200 6.92 -8.07 4.74
C ASP A 200 5.41 -8.18 4.98
N ASP A 201 4.95 -9.31 5.52
CA ASP A 201 3.53 -9.56 5.76
C ASP A 201 2.91 -8.47 6.66
N ASP A 202 3.66 -7.98 7.65
CA ASP A 202 3.23 -6.93 8.58
C ASP A 202 2.95 -5.60 7.86
N PHE A 203 3.63 -5.33 6.73
CA PHE A 203 3.44 -4.12 5.95
C PHE A 203 2.04 -4.06 5.34
N PHE A 204 1.59 -5.11 4.64
CA PHE A 204 0.28 -5.12 3.99
C PHE A 204 -0.88 -5.38 4.96
N ASP A 205 -0.63 -6.08 6.06
CA ASP A 205 -1.57 -6.18 7.17
C ASP A 205 -1.87 -4.79 7.73
N SER A 206 -0.83 -3.97 7.95
CA SER A 206 -0.98 -2.58 8.41
C SER A 206 -1.74 -1.70 7.40
N VAL A 207 -1.49 -1.86 6.10
CA VAL A 207 -2.23 -1.13 5.04
C VAL A 207 -3.71 -1.45 5.10
N SER A 208 -4.05 -2.73 5.21
CA SER A 208 -5.43 -3.22 5.22
C SER A 208 -6.16 -2.82 6.49
N GLU A 209 -5.56 -3.02 7.67
CA GLU A 209 -6.14 -2.63 8.96
C GLU A 209 -6.43 -1.12 9.01
N ASN A 210 -5.49 -0.30 8.54
CA ASN A 210 -5.68 1.14 8.47
C ASN A 210 -6.82 1.52 7.51
N ALA A 211 -6.94 0.84 6.37
CA ALA A 211 -8.03 1.07 5.42
C ALA A 211 -9.40 0.72 6.02
N GLU A 212 -9.52 -0.43 6.69
CA GLU A 212 -10.75 -0.81 7.40
C GLU A 212 -11.15 0.25 8.43
N ASN A 213 -10.19 0.74 9.21
CA ASN A 213 -10.44 1.75 10.24
C ASN A 213 -10.94 3.07 9.64
N VAL A 214 -10.29 3.55 8.57
CA VAL A 214 -10.70 4.79 7.89
C VAL A 214 -12.10 4.63 7.26
N LEU A 215 -12.36 3.53 6.57
CA LEU A 215 -13.66 3.29 5.95
C LEU A 215 -14.77 3.13 6.99
N ARG A 216 -14.48 2.46 8.11
CA ARG A 216 -15.39 2.35 9.24
C ARG A 216 -15.72 3.71 9.82
N GLU A 217 -14.71 4.55 10.07
CA GLU A 217 -14.92 5.90 10.59
C GLU A 217 -15.78 6.73 9.63
N LEU A 218 -15.45 6.73 8.34
CA LEU A 218 -16.20 7.44 7.31
C LEU A 218 -17.68 7.01 7.25
N LEU A 219 -17.95 5.71 7.29
CA LEU A 219 -19.31 5.17 7.32
C LEU A 219 -20.05 5.49 8.61
N THR A 220 -19.36 5.50 9.76
CA THR A 220 -20.00 5.88 11.03
C THR A 220 -20.28 7.37 11.16
N MET A 221 -19.47 8.22 10.52
CA MET A 221 -19.65 9.67 10.51
C MET A 221 -20.77 10.11 9.57
N ASN A 222 -21.05 9.35 8.51
CA ASN A 222 -22.15 9.62 7.61
C ASN A 222 -23.49 9.28 8.30
N SER A 223 -24.41 10.26 8.37
CA SER A 223 -25.70 10.11 9.06
C SER A 223 -26.56 8.96 8.56
N ASP A 224 -26.44 8.63 7.27
CA ASP A 224 -27.27 7.63 6.60
C ASP A 224 -26.79 6.21 6.91
N THR A 225 -25.50 6.05 7.23
CA THR A 225 -24.86 4.78 7.55
C THR A 225 -24.45 4.65 9.02
N ALA A 226 -24.63 5.69 9.84
CA ALA A 226 -24.19 5.74 11.24
C ALA A 226 -24.78 4.64 12.14
N ASP A 227 -25.96 4.12 11.81
CA ASP A 227 -26.61 3.04 12.55
C ASP A 227 -26.30 1.63 12.02
N PHE A 228 -25.49 1.52 10.95
CA PHE A 228 -25.08 0.25 10.38
C PHE A 228 -23.87 -0.34 11.10
N THR A 229 -23.89 -1.67 11.29
CA THR A 229 -22.72 -2.45 11.65
C THR A 229 -21.98 -2.85 10.37
N VAL A 230 -20.72 -2.44 10.26
CA VAL A 230 -19.89 -2.71 9.07
C VAL A 230 -18.87 -3.79 9.39
N THR A 231 -18.77 -4.79 8.53
CA THR A 231 -17.72 -5.82 8.60
C THR A 231 -16.93 -5.83 7.30
N PHE A 232 -15.63 -6.02 7.42
CA PHE A 232 -14.74 -6.09 6.27
C PHE A 232 -14.25 -7.53 6.11
N ASN A 233 -14.17 -7.94 4.85
CA ASN A 233 -13.34 -9.05 4.41
C ASN A 233 -12.17 -8.46 3.64
N THR A 234 -11.04 -9.15 3.61
CA THR A 234 -9.83 -8.63 2.96
C THR A 234 -9.35 -9.65 1.94
N THR A 235 -9.04 -9.15 0.74
CA THR A 235 -8.34 -9.93 -0.28
C THR A 235 -6.85 -9.77 -0.05
N ALA A 236 -6.09 -10.86 -0.05
CA ALA A 236 -4.64 -10.78 0.00
C ALA A 236 -4.12 -9.92 -1.17
N PRO A 237 -3.03 -9.17 -0.99
CA PRO A 237 -2.44 -8.42 -2.09
C PRO A 237 -2.23 -9.34 -3.29
N ASP A 238 -2.65 -8.86 -4.47
CA ASP A 238 -2.11 -9.35 -5.73
C ASP A 238 -0.65 -8.92 -5.69
N LEU A 239 0.18 -9.79 -5.12
CA LEU A 239 1.61 -9.74 -5.32
C LEU A 239 1.77 -9.52 -6.83
N PRO A 240 2.60 -8.56 -7.29
CA PRO A 240 2.86 -8.41 -8.71
C PRO A 240 3.05 -9.83 -9.25
N ILE A 241 2.49 -10.16 -10.42
CA ILE A 241 2.53 -11.54 -10.97
C ILE A 241 3.98 -12.09 -11.08
N GLU A 242 4.95 -11.29 -10.68
CA GLU A 242 6.31 -11.54 -10.21
C GLU A 242 6.53 -12.06 -8.75
N ALA A 243 5.50 -12.55 -8.04
CA ALA A 243 5.67 -13.28 -6.77
C ALA A 243 4.43 -14.08 -6.40
N THR A 244 4.10 -15.14 -7.14
CA THR A 244 3.75 -16.38 -6.42
C THR A 244 5.03 -17.22 -6.36
N PRO A 245 5.72 -17.29 -5.21
CA PRO A 245 6.78 -18.27 -5.04
C PRO A 245 6.20 -19.67 -5.29
N GLY A 246 6.65 -20.33 -6.36
CA GLY A 246 6.43 -21.75 -6.55
C GLY A 246 4.98 -22.22 -6.72
N THR A 247 4.15 -21.57 -7.56
CA THR A 247 2.94 -22.26 -8.05
C THR A 247 3.37 -23.45 -8.91
N VAL A 248 3.60 -24.59 -8.27
CA VAL A 248 3.90 -25.85 -8.92
C VAL A 248 2.60 -26.38 -9.51
N VAL A 249 2.35 -26.09 -10.78
CA VAL A 249 1.28 -26.76 -11.54
C VAL A 249 1.93 -27.87 -12.35
N ASP A 250 1.64 -29.11 -11.95
CA ASP A 250 2.08 -30.32 -12.69
C ASP A 250 3.61 -30.40 -12.89
N GLY A 251 4.38 -30.10 -11.83
CA GLY A 251 5.84 -30.20 -11.85
C GLY A 251 6.56 -29.07 -12.60
N ASN A 252 5.88 -27.98 -12.93
CA ASN A 252 6.48 -26.80 -13.55
C ASN A 252 6.39 -25.56 -12.66
N ILE A 253 7.38 -24.67 -12.77
CA ILE A 253 7.57 -23.46 -11.98
C ILE A 253 7.64 -22.26 -12.95
N ALA A 254 6.84 -21.24 -12.70
CA ALA A 254 6.93 -19.96 -13.43
C ALA A 254 7.99 -19.06 -12.79
N MET A 255 8.86 -18.47 -13.59
CA MET A 255 9.88 -17.54 -13.10
C MET A 255 9.27 -16.19 -12.73
N PRO A 256 9.51 -15.69 -11.51
CA PRO A 256 8.89 -14.44 -11.06
C PRO A 256 9.46 -13.21 -11.76
N SER A 257 10.73 -13.21 -12.14
CA SER A 257 11.39 -12.05 -12.73
C SER A 257 12.14 -12.45 -14.01
N PRO A 258 12.49 -11.50 -14.89
CA PRO A 258 13.40 -11.80 -16.00
C PRO A 258 14.78 -12.21 -15.48
N ALA A 259 15.53 -12.92 -16.31
CA ALA A 259 16.85 -13.46 -15.97
C ALA A 259 17.83 -12.41 -15.42
N SER A 260 17.78 -11.18 -15.94
CA SER A 260 18.64 -10.07 -15.53
C SER A 260 18.44 -9.64 -14.07
N ALA A 261 17.22 -9.76 -13.52
CA ALA A 261 16.94 -9.39 -12.14
C ALA A 261 17.75 -10.23 -11.13
N TYR A 262 18.13 -11.45 -11.52
CA TYR A 262 18.82 -12.39 -10.64
C TYR A 262 20.34 -12.17 -10.56
N GLN A 263 20.93 -11.37 -11.46
CA GLN A 263 22.37 -11.08 -11.48
C GLN A 263 22.83 -10.19 -10.31
N SER A 264 21.87 -9.58 -9.60
CA SER A 264 22.14 -8.78 -8.40
C SER A 264 22.31 -9.61 -7.12
N TYR A 265 21.87 -10.87 -7.10
CA TYR A 265 21.96 -11.75 -5.93
C TYR A 265 23.33 -12.43 -5.81
N THR A 266 23.62 -12.93 -4.62
CA THR A 266 24.68 -13.92 -4.42
C THR A 266 24.19 -15.33 -4.78
N TYR A 267 25.12 -16.25 -5.04
CA TYR A 267 24.80 -17.67 -5.25
C TYR A 267 23.95 -18.25 -4.12
N SER A 268 24.29 -17.94 -2.86
CA SER A 268 23.58 -18.49 -1.70
C SER A 268 22.13 -18.01 -1.63
N GLU A 269 21.88 -16.73 -1.95
CA GLU A 269 20.55 -16.15 -1.95
C GLU A 269 19.72 -16.70 -3.12
N LEU A 270 20.28 -16.70 -4.33
CA LEU A 270 19.58 -17.18 -5.52
C LEU A 270 19.28 -18.69 -5.41
N ALA A 271 20.22 -19.50 -4.94
CA ALA A 271 20.00 -20.93 -4.73
C ALA A 271 18.97 -21.20 -3.62
N GLY A 272 18.88 -20.34 -2.60
CA GLY A 272 17.83 -20.41 -1.58
C GLY A 272 16.45 -20.17 -2.20
N ILE A 273 16.31 -19.06 -2.92
CA ILE A 273 15.08 -18.66 -3.61
C ILE A 273 14.61 -19.76 -4.58
N LEU A 274 15.52 -20.33 -5.38
CA LEU A 274 15.18 -21.39 -6.35
C LEU A 274 14.70 -22.68 -5.68
N ARG A 275 15.28 -23.05 -4.52
CA ARG A 275 14.82 -24.22 -3.75
C ARG A 275 13.45 -23.97 -3.11
N GLU A 276 13.23 -22.77 -2.59
CA GLU A 276 11.92 -22.36 -2.05
C GLU A 276 10.83 -22.36 -3.13
N MET A 277 11.18 -22.01 -4.38
CA MET A 277 10.27 -22.11 -5.53
C MET A 277 10.00 -23.55 -5.98
N GLY A 278 10.72 -24.54 -5.45
CA GLY A 278 10.52 -25.96 -5.75
C GLY A 278 11.47 -26.57 -6.78
N PHE A 279 12.49 -25.83 -7.26
CA PHE A 279 13.48 -26.42 -8.15
C PHE A 279 14.35 -27.42 -7.41
N THR A 280 14.57 -28.57 -8.04
CA THR A 280 15.26 -29.73 -7.43
C THR A 280 16.64 -30.00 -8.03
N ASN A 281 16.91 -29.47 -9.23
CA ASN A 281 18.12 -29.76 -10.02
C ASN A 281 19.01 -28.52 -10.17
N ILE A 282 19.46 -27.98 -9.04
CA ILE A 282 20.46 -26.90 -9.01
C ILE A 282 21.83 -27.56 -8.99
N ALA A 283 22.59 -27.37 -10.08
CA ALA A 283 23.94 -27.92 -10.21
C ALA A 283 24.86 -27.41 -9.09
N ASP A 284 25.91 -28.19 -8.80
CA ASP A 284 26.97 -27.74 -7.91
C ASP A 284 27.53 -26.38 -8.38
N PRO A 285 27.87 -25.48 -7.45
CA PRO A 285 28.31 -24.12 -7.77
C PRO A 285 29.47 -24.16 -8.78
N GLU A 286 29.33 -23.46 -9.91
CA GLU A 286 30.41 -23.28 -10.88
C GLU A 286 31.12 -21.94 -10.63
N PRO A 287 32.21 -21.91 -9.84
CA PRO A 287 32.95 -20.69 -9.58
C PRO A 287 33.62 -20.18 -10.85
N VAL A 288 33.32 -18.94 -11.22
CA VAL A 288 34.12 -18.19 -12.19
C VAL A 288 35.28 -17.57 -11.41
N LYS A 289 36.47 -18.17 -11.56
CA LYS A 289 37.70 -17.74 -10.88
C LYS A 289 38.35 -16.57 -11.61
N ASP A 290 37.61 -15.49 -11.80
CA ASP A 290 38.02 -14.31 -12.56
C ASP A 290 38.26 -13.07 -11.68
N LEU A 291 37.96 -13.16 -10.38
CA LEU A 291 38.24 -12.10 -9.41
C LEU A 291 39.72 -12.06 -9.04
N TYR A 292 40.43 -11.10 -9.64
CA TYR A 292 41.69 -10.57 -9.13
C TYR A 292 41.40 -9.46 -8.11
N ALA A 293 42.23 -9.33 -7.06
CA ALA A 293 42.11 -8.27 -6.06
C ALA A 293 42.12 -6.88 -6.77
N GLY A 294 40.93 -6.26 -6.87
CA GLY A 294 40.74 -4.99 -7.58
C GLY A 294 39.65 -4.95 -8.67
N LEU A 295 38.86 -6.02 -8.88
CA LEU A 295 37.67 -6.00 -9.74
C LEU A 295 36.38 -5.74 -8.94
N LEU A 296 35.45 -5.04 -9.57
CA LEU A 296 34.20 -4.45 -9.03
C LEU A 296 33.03 -5.43 -8.98
N ILE A 297 33.34 -6.66 -8.60
CA ILE A 297 32.38 -7.74 -8.58
C ILE A 297 32.50 -8.35 -7.19
N LYS A 298 31.38 -8.41 -6.47
CA LYS A 298 31.37 -8.89 -5.08
C LYS A 298 31.57 -10.41 -5.11
N ASP A 299 32.47 -10.92 -4.26
CA ASP A 299 32.66 -12.36 -4.11
C ASP A 299 31.32 -13.03 -3.78
N GLY A 300 30.98 -14.08 -4.53
CA GLY A 300 29.69 -14.74 -4.43
C GLY A 300 28.59 -14.18 -5.32
N GLN A 301 28.77 -13.04 -6.01
CA GLN A 301 27.76 -12.45 -6.89
C GLN A 301 27.54 -13.29 -8.15
N VAL A 302 26.28 -13.45 -8.56
CA VAL A 302 25.90 -14.19 -9.76
C VAL A 302 26.45 -13.50 -11.02
N GLU A 303 27.20 -14.26 -11.83
CA GLU A 303 27.73 -13.88 -13.14
C GLU A 303 26.72 -14.22 -14.24
N SER A 304 26.17 -15.43 -14.18
CA SER A 304 25.11 -15.88 -15.08
C SER A 304 24.25 -16.93 -14.40
N PHE A 305 22.99 -16.97 -14.84
CA PHE A 305 21.98 -17.88 -14.36
C PHE A 305 21.24 -18.43 -15.56
N THR A 306 21.20 -19.76 -15.68
CA THR A 306 20.48 -20.43 -16.76
C THR A 306 19.55 -21.49 -16.21
N ILE A 307 18.41 -21.67 -16.88
CA ILE A 307 17.46 -22.74 -16.61
C ILE A 307 17.29 -23.52 -17.91
N ASN A 308 17.59 -24.82 -17.88
CA ASN A 308 17.63 -25.68 -19.06
C ASN A 308 18.52 -25.11 -20.20
N GLY A 309 19.63 -24.47 -19.82
CA GLY A 309 20.56 -23.83 -20.76
C GLY A 309 20.09 -22.48 -21.34
N MET A 310 18.94 -21.96 -20.91
CA MET A 310 18.43 -20.66 -21.32
C MET A 310 18.86 -19.57 -20.34
N ALA A 311 19.63 -18.59 -20.83
CA ALA A 311 20.11 -17.44 -20.06
C ALA A 311 19.19 -16.21 -20.14
N ASP A 312 18.38 -16.13 -21.19
CA ASP A 312 17.47 -15.01 -21.45
C ASP A 312 16.03 -15.51 -21.37
N PHE A 313 15.37 -15.19 -20.27
CA PHE A 313 13.96 -15.49 -20.06
C PHE A 313 13.24 -14.31 -19.44
N SER A 314 11.95 -14.20 -19.71
CA SER A 314 11.08 -13.14 -19.19
C SER A 314 10.34 -13.61 -17.94
N ALA A 315 9.82 -12.66 -17.16
CA ALA A 315 8.87 -12.96 -16.09
C ALA A 315 7.68 -13.77 -16.63
N GLY A 316 7.20 -14.72 -15.82
CA GLY A 316 6.12 -15.65 -16.18
C GLY A 316 6.55 -16.84 -17.04
N GLN A 317 7.81 -16.93 -17.45
CA GLN A 317 8.29 -18.07 -18.22
C GLN A 317 8.33 -19.34 -17.37
N ILE A 318 7.72 -20.41 -17.89
CA ILE A 318 7.52 -21.67 -17.18
C ILE A 318 8.66 -22.65 -17.48
N PHE A 319 9.21 -23.26 -16.43
CA PHE A 319 10.25 -24.29 -16.51
C PHE A 319 9.87 -25.53 -15.68
N PRO A 320 10.28 -26.74 -16.08
CA PRO A 320 10.16 -27.92 -15.24
C PRO A 320 10.91 -27.76 -13.91
N ALA A 321 10.37 -28.27 -12.80
CA ALA A 321 11.00 -28.20 -11.48
C ALA A 321 12.30 -29.01 -11.38
N ASP A 322 12.50 -29.98 -12.26
CA ASP A 322 13.73 -30.77 -12.43
C ASP A 322 14.65 -30.24 -13.53
N ALA A 323 14.30 -29.09 -14.13
CA ALA A 323 15.12 -28.46 -15.16
C ALA A 323 16.54 -28.19 -14.63
N PRO A 324 17.59 -28.53 -15.40
CA PRO A 324 18.96 -28.25 -14.99
C PRO A 324 19.16 -26.75 -14.81
N ILE A 325 19.54 -26.35 -13.60
CA ILE A 325 19.89 -24.97 -13.28
C ILE A 325 21.40 -24.88 -13.13
N VAL A 326 22.00 -23.93 -13.85
CA VAL A 326 23.41 -23.58 -13.70
C VAL A 326 23.50 -22.13 -13.25
N ILE A 327 24.11 -21.92 -12.09
CA ILE A 327 24.43 -20.60 -11.55
C ILE A 327 25.94 -20.49 -11.53
N ARG A 328 26.46 -19.58 -12.35
CA ARG A 328 27.86 -19.18 -12.32
C ARG A 328 27.96 -17.93 -11.47
N TYR A 329 28.94 -17.89 -10.59
CA TYR A 329 29.16 -16.76 -9.70
C TYR A 329 30.64 -16.45 -9.64
N HIS A 330 30.92 -15.19 -9.38
CA HIS A 330 32.29 -14.71 -9.30
C HIS A 330 32.92 -15.10 -7.97
N THR A 331 34.13 -15.65 -8.03
CA THR A 331 34.92 -15.94 -6.81
C THR A 331 36.41 -15.72 -7.04
N PHE A 332 37.15 -15.47 -5.95
CA PHE A 332 38.58 -15.21 -6.00
C PHE A 332 39.39 -16.40 -6.55
N VAL A 333 40.40 -16.09 -7.36
CA VAL A 333 41.46 -17.06 -7.68
C VAL A 333 42.27 -17.32 -6.39
N GLU A 334 42.41 -18.59 -5.98
CA GLU A 334 43.33 -18.94 -4.90
C GLU A 334 44.77 -18.53 -5.28
N GLN A 335 45.32 -17.53 -4.59
CA GLN A 335 46.73 -17.17 -4.79
C GLN A 335 47.63 -18.18 -4.07
N THR A 336 48.18 -19.13 -4.81
CA THR A 336 49.35 -19.88 -4.31
C THR A 336 50.56 -18.94 -4.34
N TRP A 337 50.96 -18.40 -3.19
CA TRP A 337 52.20 -17.63 -3.08
C TRP A 337 53.41 -18.56 -3.29
N THR A 338 53.91 -18.65 -4.53
CA THR A 338 55.22 -19.22 -4.79
C THR A 338 56.24 -18.08 -4.84
N LEU A 339 57.21 -18.10 -3.92
CA LEU A 339 58.29 -17.11 -3.88
C LEU A 339 59.00 -17.01 -5.25
N PRO A 340 59.22 -15.81 -5.79
CA PRO A 340 60.01 -15.65 -7.02
C PRO A 340 61.43 -16.19 -6.80
N PRO A 341 62.03 -16.89 -7.79
CA PRO A 341 63.32 -17.60 -7.63
C PRO A 341 64.47 -16.73 -7.11
N VAL A 342 64.42 -15.42 -7.38
CA VAL A 342 65.44 -14.44 -7.02
C VAL A 342 65.52 -14.18 -5.51
N LEU A 343 64.48 -14.48 -4.73
CA LEU A 343 64.48 -14.34 -3.27
C LEU A 343 64.72 -15.67 -2.52
N GLN A 344 65.04 -16.75 -3.24
CA GLN A 344 65.42 -18.03 -2.64
C GLN A 344 66.95 -18.21 -2.51
N GLN A 345 67.75 -17.25 -2.98
CA GLN A 345 69.21 -17.27 -2.79
C GLN A 345 69.65 -16.13 -1.88
N GLY A 346 69.62 -16.42 -0.58
CA GLY A 346 70.38 -15.72 0.44
C GLY A 346 70.97 -16.76 1.39
N GLU A 347 72.18 -17.24 1.06
CA GLU A 347 73.14 -17.74 2.05
C GLU A 347 74.09 -16.61 2.44
#